data_AF-A0A183DLG9-F1
#
_entry.id   AF-A0A183DLG9-F1
#
_cell.length_a   1.000
_cell.length_b   1.000
_cell.length_c   1.000
_cell.angle_alpha   90.00
_cell.angle_beta   90.00
_cell.angle_gamma   90.00
#
_symmetry.space_group_name_H-M   'P 1'
#
loop_
_entity.id
_entity.type
_entity.pdbx_description
1 polymer ?
#
loop_
_entity_poly.entity_id
_entity_poly.type
_entity_poly.pdbx_seq_one_letter_code
_entity_poly.pdbx_strand_id
1 'polypeptide(L)'
;MQARFLKEKSTNAVSVAIVWVNFYSLEKSASVFQIVATAAKLIAMALIIIGGAYCLIFKGMTDNFKNPMENSFFNMHSLVVALNAGFYSYFGWDILNYSIGEIRNPARYDEDYFFLLLKPVQGSKWSKTFIS
;
A
#
# COMPACT_ATOMS: atom_id res chain seq x y z
N MET A 1 -28.61 -2.62 -20.64
CA MET A 1 -28.01 -1.40 -21.23
C MET A 1 -28.15 -0.19 -20.31
N GLN A 2 -29.35 0.18 -19.84
CA GLN A 2 -29.56 1.40 -19.02
C GLN A 2 -28.75 1.48 -17.72
N ALA A 3 -28.59 0.37 -16.97
CA ALA A 3 -27.78 0.38 -15.74
C ALA A 3 -26.28 0.68 -15.96
N ARG A 4 -25.74 0.31 -17.14
CA ARG A 4 -24.34 0.65 -17.49
C ARG A 4 -24.20 2.14 -17.79
N PHE A 5 -25.16 2.73 -18.50
CA PHE A 5 -25.20 4.17 -18.76
C PHE A 5 -25.38 5.00 -17.49
N LEU A 6 -26.20 4.54 -16.54
CA LEU A 6 -26.37 5.22 -15.24
C LEU A 6 -25.09 5.13 -14.38
N LYS A 7 -24.41 3.98 -14.39
CA LYS A 7 -23.13 3.81 -13.69
C LYS A 7 -22.05 4.71 -14.27
N GLU A 8 -21.95 4.79 -15.60
CA GLU A 8 -21.00 5.65 -16.30
C GLU A 8 -21.25 7.14 -16.00
N LYS A 9 -22.52 7.59 -16.08
CA LYS A 9 -22.88 8.96 -15.73
C LYS A 9 -22.55 9.29 -14.26
N SER A 10 -22.77 8.33 -13.36
CA SER A 10 -22.41 8.47 -11.94
C SER A 10 -20.90 8.54 -11.72
N THR A 11 -20.11 7.68 -12.38
CA THR A 11 -18.65 7.69 -12.25
C THR A 11 -18.05 8.98 -12.78
N ASN A 12 -18.51 9.44 -13.95
CA ASN A 12 -18.00 10.68 -14.57
C ASN A 12 -18.35 11.91 -13.71
N ALA A 13 -19.53 11.94 -13.08
CA ALA A 13 -19.93 13.02 -12.19
C ALA A 13 -19.04 13.12 -10.94
N VAL A 14 -18.65 11.99 -10.35
CA VAL A 14 -17.76 11.97 -9.17
C VAL A 14 -16.38 12.52 -9.53
N SER A 15 -15.80 12.10 -10.65
CA SER A 15 -14.50 12.61 -11.11
C SER A 15 -14.51 14.12 -11.35
N VAL A 16 -15.53 14.63 -12.02
CA VAL A 16 -15.69 16.08 -12.27
C VAL A 16 -15.83 16.84 -10.95
N ALA A 17 -16.63 16.35 -10.00
CA ALA A 17 -16.80 16.99 -8.70
C ALA A 17 -15.47 17.05 -7.91
N ILE A 18 -14.68 15.98 -7.90
CA ILE A 18 -13.37 15.95 -7.25
C ILE A 18 -12.45 17.00 -7.87
N VAL A 19 -12.40 17.08 -9.20
CA VAL A 19 -11.59 18.07 -9.92
C VAL A 19 -12.01 19.49 -9.53
N TRP A 20 -13.31 19.79 -9.53
CA TRP A 20 -13.83 21.10 -9.12
C TRP A 20 -13.45 21.49 -7.69
N VAL A 21 -13.55 20.55 -6.74
CA VAL A 21 -13.16 20.80 -5.33
C VAL A 21 -11.66 21.07 -5.22
N ASN A 22 -10.84 20.34 -5.98
CA ASN A 22 -9.40 20.59 -6.03
C ASN A 22 -9.09 21.98 -6.59
N PHE A 23 -9.71 22.41 -7.69
CA PHE A 23 -9.43 23.74 -8.27
C PHE A 23 -9.87 24.91 -7.39
N TYR A 24 -10.91 24.76 -6.58
CA TYR A 24 -11.46 25.87 -5.80
C TYR A 24 -10.74 26.12 -4.46
N SER A 25 -10.18 25.09 -3.81
CA SER A 25 -9.54 25.23 -2.49
C SER A 25 -8.60 24.06 -2.17
N LEU A 26 -7.42 24.05 -2.82
CA LEU A 26 -6.38 23.04 -2.57
C LEU A 26 -5.92 23.02 -1.10
N GLU A 27 -5.61 24.18 -0.52
CA GLU A 27 -4.93 24.23 0.78
C GLU A 27 -5.85 24.11 1.99
N LYS A 28 -7.09 24.62 1.92
CA LYS A 28 -7.97 24.70 3.11
C LYS A 28 -9.01 23.59 3.21
N SER A 29 -9.50 23.09 2.08
CA SER A 29 -10.63 22.15 2.07
C SER A 29 -10.22 20.74 1.63
N ALA A 30 -9.44 20.63 0.54
CA ALA A 30 -9.01 19.32 0.04
C ALA A 30 -8.03 18.62 0.99
N SER A 31 -7.04 19.34 1.52
CA SER A 31 -6.05 18.79 2.47
C SER A 31 -6.69 18.27 3.77
N VAL A 32 -7.59 19.04 4.39
CA VAL A 32 -8.29 18.62 5.62
C VAL A 32 -9.15 17.38 5.37
N PHE A 33 -9.86 17.35 4.24
CA PHE A 33 -10.64 16.17 3.84
C PHE A 33 -9.74 14.94 3.64
N GLN A 34 -8.59 15.08 2.98
CA GLN A 34 -7.63 14.00 2.78
C GLN A 34 -7.08 13.45 4.11
N ILE A 35 -6.80 14.32 5.08
CA ILE A 35 -6.33 13.91 6.42
C ILE A 35 -7.42 13.10 7.15
N VAL A 36 -8.66 13.60 7.15
CA VAL A 36 -9.79 12.89 7.79
C VAL A 36 -10.06 11.55 7.10
N ALA A 37 -10.03 11.51 5.77
CA ALA A 37 -10.21 10.27 5.01
C ALA A 37 -9.11 9.25 5.32
N THR A 38 -7.86 9.71 5.47
CA THR A 38 -6.72 8.85 5.83
C THR A 38 -6.86 8.31 7.25
N ALA A 39 -7.23 9.15 8.22
CA ALA A 39 -7.49 8.73 9.59
C ALA A 39 -8.64 7.72 9.66
N ALA A 40 -9.75 7.99 8.98
CA ALA A 40 -10.90 7.08 8.89
C ALA A 40 -10.51 5.73 8.27
N LYS A 41 -9.71 5.72 7.20
CA LYS A 41 -9.21 4.50 6.56
C LYS A 41 -8.38 3.66 7.52
N LEU A 42 -7.49 4.28 8.30
CA LEU A 42 -6.67 3.58 9.29
C LEU A 42 -7.50 2.98 10.43
N ILE A 43 -8.49 3.73 10.94
CA ILE A 43 -9.40 3.25 11.98
C ILE A 43 -10.21 2.05 11.47
N ALA A 44 -10.77 2.15 10.26
CA ALA A 44 -11.53 1.05 9.66
C ALA A 44 -10.68 -0.22 9.50
N MET A 45 -9.43 -0.08 9.03
CA MET A 45 -8.50 -1.21 8.94
C MET A 45 -8.21 -1.83 10.31
N ALA A 46 -7.95 -1.00 11.33
CA ALA A 46 -7.70 -1.48 12.69
C ALA A 46 -8.89 -2.26 13.25
N LEU A 47 -10.12 -1.77 13.05
CA LEU A 47 -11.34 -2.46 13.50
C LEU A 47 -11.51 -3.83 12.84
N ILE A 48 -11.25 -3.94 11.54
CA ILE A 48 -11.35 -5.22 10.82
C ILE A 48 -10.30 -6.21 11.34
N ILE A 49 -9.06 -5.77 11.55
CA ILE A 49 -7.99 -6.63 12.06
C ILE A 49 -8.32 -7.12 13.48
N ILE A 50 -8.70 -6.21 14.38
CA ILE A 50 -9.02 -6.55 15.77
C ILE A 50 -10.27 -7.44 15.84
N GLY A 51 -11.33 -7.11 15.10
CA GLY A 51 -12.56 -7.90 15.06
C GLY A 51 -12.33 -9.31 14.49
N GLY A 52 -11.53 -9.43 13.42
CA GLY A 52 -11.13 -10.71 12.86
C GLY A 52 -10.31 -11.55 13.83
N ALA A 53 -9.29 -10.95 14.47
CA ALA A 53 -8.47 -11.62 15.46
C ALA A 53 -9.28 -12.09 16.68
N TYR A 54 -10.20 -11.25 17.17
CA TYR A 54 -11.10 -11.60 18.27
C TYR A 54 -11.98 -12.80 17.92
N CYS A 55 -12.59 -12.78 16.73
CA CYS A 55 -13.42 -13.87 16.24
C CYS A 55 -12.63 -15.19 16.08
N LEU A 56 -11.38 -15.10 15.62
CA LEU A 56 -10.52 -16.26 15.44
C LEU A 56 -10.09 -16.87 16.78
N ILE A 57 -9.64 -16.04 17.74
CA ILE A 57 -9.05 -16.49 19.01
C ILE A 57 -10.12 -16.88 20.02
N PHE A 58 -11.15 -16.06 20.22
CA PHE A 58 -12.11 -16.26 21.31
C PHE A 58 -13.34 -17.07 20.90
N LYS A 59 -13.77 -16.95 19.65
CA LYS A 59 -14.97 -17.66 19.14
C LYS A 59 -14.62 -18.96 18.43
N GLY A 60 -13.33 -19.18 18.11
CA GLY A 60 -12.84 -20.41 17.48
C GLY A 60 -13.41 -20.65 16.07
N MET A 61 -13.80 -19.59 15.35
CA MET A 61 -14.40 -19.69 14.00
C MET A 61 -13.33 -20.04 12.94
N THR A 62 -12.78 -21.24 13.01
CA THR A 62 -11.68 -21.72 12.15
C THR A 62 -12.15 -22.56 10.96
N ASP A 63 -13.45 -22.77 10.79
CA ASP A 63 -14.01 -23.61 9.72
C ASP A 63 -13.57 -23.16 8.31
N ASN A 64 -13.46 -21.85 8.09
CA ASN A 64 -13.01 -21.28 6.83
C ASN A 64 -11.53 -21.58 6.50
N PHE A 65 -10.73 -22.02 7.47
CA PHE A 65 -9.32 -22.36 7.29
C PHE A 65 -9.06 -23.87 7.15
N LYS A 66 -10.09 -24.73 7.26
CA LYS A 66 -9.91 -26.18 7.18
C LYS A 66 -9.47 -26.64 5.78
N ASN A 67 -10.09 -26.09 4.73
CA ASN A 67 -9.79 -26.38 3.33
C ASN A 67 -9.60 -25.08 2.51
N PRO A 68 -8.54 -24.29 2.75
CA PRO A 68 -8.42 -22.93 2.25
C PRO A 68 -8.22 -22.84 0.72
N MET A 69 -7.84 -23.93 0.08
CA MET A 69 -7.58 -23.99 -1.37
C MET A 69 -8.60 -24.84 -2.13
N GLU A 70 -9.60 -25.39 -1.45
CA GLU A 70 -10.65 -26.17 -2.11
C GLU A 70 -11.42 -25.25 -3.09
N ASN A 71 -11.63 -25.73 -4.33
CA ASN A 71 -12.21 -24.96 -5.44
C ASN A 71 -11.36 -23.79 -5.98
N SER A 72 -10.04 -23.77 -5.76
CA SER A 72 -9.16 -22.75 -6.34
C SER A 72 -8.86 -22.98 -7.82
N PHE A 73 -8.86 -21.90 -8.61
CA PHE A 73 -8.52 -21.93 -10.04
C PHE A 73 -7.02 -21.70 -10.25
N PHE A 74 -6.27 -22.77 -10.50
CA PHE A 74 -4.82 -22.72 -10.74
C PHE A 74 -4.42 -22.53 -12.21
N ASN A 75 -5.31 -21.97 -13.04
CA ASN A 75 -4.96 -21.66 -14.42
C ASN A 75 -4.01 -20.43 -14.46
N MET A 76 -3.17 -20.36 -15.49
CA MET A 76 -2.18 -19.29 -15.64
C MET A 76 -2.82 -17.89 -15.63
N HIS A 77 -4.00 -17.76 -16.25
CA HIS A 77 -4.70 -16.48 -16.33
C HIS A 77 -5.15 -15.96 -14.96
N SER A 78 -5.80 -16.80 -14.15
CA SER A 78 -6.26 -16.50 -12.80
C SER A 78 -5.10 -16.14 -11.89
N LEU A 79 -3.96 -16.83 -12.02
CA LEU A 79 -2.75 -16.52 -11.26
C LEU A 79 -2.24 -15.11 -11.60
N VAL A 80 -2.10 -14.79 -12.89
CA VAL A 80 -1.61 -13.47 -13.34
C VAL A 80 -2.55 -12.35 -12.87
N VAL A 81 -3.87 -12.56 -12.93
CA VAL A 81 -4.85 -11.59 -12.44
C VAL A 81 -4.78 -11.42 -10.92
N ALA A 82 -4.65 -12.51 -10.17
CA ALA A 82 -4.49 -12.45 -8.71
C ALA A 82 -3.20 -11.73 -8.31
N LEU A 83 -2.09 -12.00 -9.00
CA LEU A 83 -0.83 -11.30 -8.81
C LEU A 83 -0.93 -9.81 -9.14
N ASN A 84 -1.59 -9.46 -10.25
CA ASN A 84 -1.81 -8.06 -10.62
C ASN A 84 -2.60 -7.31 -9.53
N ALA A 85 -3.67 -7.91 -8.99
CA ALA A 85 -4.40 -7.33 -7.86
C ALA A 85 -3.51 -7.16 -6.61
N GLY A 86 -2.63 -8.14 -6.34
CA GLY A 86 -1.62 -8.05 -5.28
C GLY A 86 -0.67 -6.89 -5.48
N PHE A 87 -0.02 -6.77 -6.64
CA PHE A 87 0.88 -5.67 -6.96
C PHE A 87 0.20 -4.31 -6.95
N TYR A 88 -1.03 -4.23 -7.45
CA TYR A 88 -1.83 -3.01 -7.42
C TYR A 88 -2.06 -2.50 -5.98
N SER A 89 -2.18 -3.40 -5.00
CA SER A 89 -2.33 -3.01 -3.59
C SER A 89 -1.07 -2.36 -2.99
N TYR A 90 0.10 -2.59 -3.60
CA TYR A 90 1.39 -2.01 -3.22
C TYR A 90 1.82 -0.84 -4.11
N PHE A 91 0.96 -0.37 -5.02
CA PHE A 91 1.26 0.73 -5.92
C PHE A 91 1.52 2.04 -5.15
N GLY A 92 2.57 2.78 -5.52
CA GLY A 92 2.95 4.06 -4.90
C GLY A 92 4.13 4.00 -3.91
N TRP A 93 4.82 2.87 -3.80
CA TRP A 93 6.03 2.74 -2.98
C TRP A 93 7.21 3.61 -3.48
N ASP A 94 7.28 3.82 -4.80
CA ASP A 94 8.28 4.64 -5.47
C ASP A 94 8.10 6.14 -5.17
N ILE A 95 6.85 6.61 -5.16
CA ILE A 95 6.50 7.99 -4.81
C ILE A 95 6.96 8.33 -3.39
N LEU A 96 6.82 7.39 -2.45
CA LEU A 96 7.29 7.57 -1.08
C LEU A 96 8.81 7.76 -1.01
N ASN A 97 9.56 6.98 -1.79
CA ASN A 97 11.02 7.10 -1.86
C ASN A 97 11.44 8.48 -2.41
N TYR A 98 10.73 9.01 -3.41
CA TYR A 98 11.00 10.37 -3.91
C TYR A 98 10.67 11.47 -2.89
N SER A 99 9.57 11.34 -2.14
CA SER A 99 9.18 12.33 -1.12
C SER A 99 10.06 12.32 0.13
N ILE A 100 10.76 11.22 0.43
CA ILE A 100 11.67 11.12 1.58
C ILE A 100 12.95 11.97 1.37
N GLY A 101 13.35 12.22 0.11
CA GLY A 101 14.52 13.06 -0.22
C GLY A 101 14.38 14.54 0.16
N GLU A 102 13.15 15.02 0.40
CA GLU A 102 12.86 16.40 0.79
C GLU A 102 12.94 16.63 2.32
N ILE A 103 13.13 15.56 3.11
CA ILE A 103 13.27 15.65 4.56
C ILE A 103 14.67 16.21 4.89
N ARG A 104 14.71 17.23 5.75
CA ARG A 104 15.93 17.94 6.16
C ARG A 104 17.04 16.95 6.57
N ASN A 105 18.11 16.93 5.77
CA ASN A 105 19.35 16.13 5.89
C ASN A 105 19.32 14.69 5.30
N PRO A 106 19.14 14.55 3.96
CA PRO A 106 19.04 13.24 3.28
C PRO A 106 20.39 12.50 3.09
N ALA A 107 21.52 13.20 3.19
CA ALA A 107 22.84 12.70 2.74
C ALA A 107 23.53 11.67 3.65
N ARG A 108 22.84 11.05 4.62
CA ARG A 108 23.49 10.05 5.47
C ARG A 108 23.24 8.61 5.02
N TYR A 109 22.17 8.30 4.30
CA TYR A 109 21.59 6.95 4.35
C TYR A 109 20.79 6.48 3.12
N ASP A 110 21.03 7.03 1.92
CA ASP A 110 20.14 6.76 0.77
C ASP A 110 20.43 5.40 0.07
N GLU A 111 21.69 4.99 -0.05
CA GLU A 111 22.07 3.71 -0.70
C GLU A 111 22.26 2.55 0.30
N ASP A 112 22.53 2.84 1.58
CA ASP A 112 23.00 1.80 2.50
C ASP A 112 21.88 0.97 3.15
N TYR A 113 20.63 1.44 3.30
CA TYR A 113 19.62 0.75 4.13
C TYR A 113 18.94 -0.42 3.45
N PHE A 114 18.63 -0.29 2.16
CA PHE A 114 18.07 -1.39 1.38
C PHE A 114 19.09 -2.53 1.23
N PHE A 115 20.38 -2.18 1.08
CA PHE A 115 21.47 -3.16 0.96
C PHE A 115 21.99 -3.69 2.32
N LEU A 116 21.82 -2.97 3.44
CA LEU A 116 22.26 -3.42 4.78
C LEU A 116 21.50 -4.65 5.30
N LEU A 117 20.25 -4.87 4.86
CA LEU A 117 19.48 -6.07 5.21
C LEU A 117 19.91 -7.32 4.41
N LEU A 118 20.70 -7.13 3.35
CA LEU A 118 21.16 -8.19 2.44
C LEU A 118 22.68 -8.39 2.44
N LYS A 119 23.45 -7.55 3.15
CA LYS A 119 24.90 -7.77 3.31
C LYS A 119 25.14 -8.86 4.37
N PRO A 120 25.77 -10.00 4.05
CA PRO A 120 26.34 -10.84 5.09
C PRO A 120 27.36 -10.01 5.86
N VAL A 121 27.33 -10.10 7.20
CA VAL A 121 28.27 -9.42 8.11
C VAL A 121 29.71 -9.86 7.78
N GLN A 122 30.37 -9.14 6.88
CA GLN A 122 31.79 -9.29 6.57
C GLN A 122 32.55 -8.24 7.38
N GLY A 123 32.97 -8.64 8.57
CA GLY A 123 33.95 -7.90 9.34
C GLY A 123 35.35 -8.22 8.83
N SER A 124 36.09 -7.20 8.37
CA SER A 124 37.50 -7.01 8.78
C SER A 124 38.05 -5.69 8.27
N LYS A 125 38.51 -4.88 9.24
CA LYS A 125 39.53 -3.84 9.06
C LYS A 125 40.78 -4.47 8.42
N TRP A 126 41.60 -3.63 7.77
CA TRP A 126 42.97 -3.92 7.29
C TRP A 126 43.10 -4.37 5.82
N SER A 127 43.00 -3.40 4.89
CA SER A 127 43.63 -3.50 3.56
C SER A 127 43.99 -2.10 3.02
N LYS A 128 44.79 -1.34 3.80
CA LYS A 128 45.44 -0.10 3.32
C LYS A 128 46.88 0.02 3.83
N THR A 129 47.60 -1.11 3.93
CA THR A 129 49.04 -1.13 4.27
C THR A 129 49.89 -1.70 3.13
N PHE A 130 49.31 -2.03 1.97
CA PHE A 130 50.10 -2.53 0.85
C PHE A 130 49.67 -1.80 -0.44
N ILE A 131 50.66 -1.20 -1.10
CA ILE A 131 50.63 -0.52 -2.41
C ILE A 131 50.24 0.98 -2.36
N SER A 132 51.18 1.83 -1.93
CA SER A 132 51.97 2.74 -2.80
C SER A 132 52.91 3.58 -1.96
#